data_AF-A0A355F0P9-F1
#
_entry.id   AF-A0A355F0P9-F1
#
_cell.length_a   1.000
_cell.length_b   1.000
_cell.length_c   1.000
_cell.angle_alpha   90.00
_cell.angle_beta   90.00
_cell.angle_gamma   90.00
#
_symmetry.space_group_name_H-M   'P 1'
#
loop_
_entity.id
_entity.type
_entity.pdbx_description
1 polymer ?
#
loop_
_entity_poly.entity_id
_entity_poly.type
_entity_poly.pdbx_seq_one_letter_code
_entity_poly.pdbx_strand_id
1 'polypeptide(L)'
;MGVPRSESLLAGAILLQELAARAGADRFQVSDRALREGLVLEALGQPAPAAAQPADLRRRQVLQLAERTEGVWRHGQQTARLALRLFDLTTSVHGLGEREREWLEYAALLHDIGYVIQYRNHHKHAYYLITNASLDAFDRREIEIVAHVARYHRGPTPKAHRHPSLAVLEPWQRRTIRQLAALLRLADALDRTHASRVDELFCAIRKKRVTLEVLSRWDVGLELEAARERGRYFAKVFDCRLRLRQGLETASL
;
A
#
# COMPACT_ATOMS: atom_id res chain seq x y z
N MET A 1 -0.63 23.51 -38.24
CA MET A 1 -1.91 23.48 -37.50
C MET A 1 -2.30 22.01 -37.37
N GLY A 2 -2.34 21.48 -36.15
CA GLY A 2 -2.69 20.06 -35.94
C GLY A 2 -4.17 19.83 -36.21
N VAL A 3 -4.49 18.69 -36.83
CA VAL A 3 -5.87 18.21 -36.99
C VAL A 3 -6.52 18.17 -35.61
N PRO A 4 -7.72 18.74 -35.43
CA PRO A 4 -8.40 18.70 -34.15
C PRO A 4 -8.65 17.24 -33.75
N ARG A 5 -8.41 16.90 -32.47
CA ARG A 5 -8.51 15.51 -31.97
C ARG A 5 -9.82 14.81 -32.35
N SER A 6 -10.91 15.56 -32.50
CA SER A 6 -12.22 15.09 -32.94
C SER A 6 -12.21 14.37 -34.28
N GLU A 7 -11.36 14.77 -35.22
CA GLU A 7 -11.31 14.20 -36.58
C GLU A 7 -10.44 12.93 -36.64
N SER A 8 -9.41 12.82 -35.80
CA SER A 8 -8.52 11.65 -35.76
C SER A 8 -8.99 10.53 -34.81
N LEU A 9 -9.93 10.82 -33.91
CA LEU A 9 -10.39 9.88 -32.88
C LEU A 9 -11.03 8.62 -33.47
N LEU A 10 -11.87 8.76 -34.50
CA LEU A 10 -12.54 7.62 -35.13
C LEU A 10 -11.54 6.66 -35.78
N ALA A 11 -10.59 7.20 -36.55
CA ALA A 11 -9.55 6.40 -37.20
C ALA A 11 -8.65 5.71 -36.16
N GLY A 12 -8.27 6.42 -35.08
CA GLY A 12 -7.51 5.85 -33.98
C GLY A 12 -8.26 4.74 -33.24
N ALA A 13 -9.56 4.91 -33.01
CA ALA A 13 -10.40 3.89 -32.37
C ALA A 13 -10.52 2.62 -33.22
N ILE A 14 -10.73 2.76 -34.54
CA ILE A 14 -10.77 1.62 -35.48
C ILE A 14 -9.42 0.89 -35.49
N LEU A 15 -8.30 1.62 -35.55
CA LEU A 15 -6.97 1.04 -35.52
C LEU A 15 -6.73 0.24 -34.22
N LEU A 16 -7.09 0.82 -33.06
CA LEU A 16 -6.96 0.15 -31.76
C LEU A 16 -7.85 -1.10 -31.68
N GLN A 17 -9.07 -1.04 -32.20
CA GLN A 17 -9.98 -2.19 -32.23
C GLN A 17 -9.43 -3.34 -33.09
N GLU A 18 -8.92 -3.04 -34.28
CA GLU A 18 -8.28 -4.03 -35.16
C GLU A 18 -7.03 -4.64 -34.54
N LEU A 19 -6.20 -3.81 -33.89
CA LEU A 19 -5.05 -4.29 -33.13
C LEU A 19 -5.48 -5.22 -31.98
N ALA A 20 -6.53 -4.88 -31.24
CA ALA A 20 -7.05 -5.71 -30.16
C ALA A 20 -7.49 -7.08 -30.67
N ALA A 21 -8.29 -7.08 -31.75
CA ALA A 21 -8.82 -8.29 -32.36
C ALA A 21 -7.71 -9.20 -32.88
N ARG A 22 -6.69 -8.64 -33.54
CA ARG A 22 -5.55 -9.41 -34.08
C ARG A 22 -4.60 -9.91 -33.01
N ALA A 23 -4.39 -9.13 -31.95
CA ALA A 23 -3.53 -9.50 -30.83
C ALA A 23 -4.23 -10.44 -29.81
N GLY A 24 -5.55 -10.62 -29.91
CA GLY A 24 -6.34 -11.33 -28.90
C GLY A 24 -6.38 -10.59 -27.55
N ALA A 25 -6.21 -9.26 -27.56
CA ALA A 25 -6.18 -8.45 -26.36
C ALA A 25 -7.60 -7.98 -25.98
N ASP A 26 -7.98 -8.17 -24.72
CA ASP A 26 -9.25 -7.73 -24.14
C ASP A 26 -9.13 -6.38 -23.40
N ARG A 27 -7.91 -5.91 -23.18
CA ARG A 27 -7.61 -4.69 -22.42
C ARG A 27 -6.40 -3.96 -23.00
N PHE A 28 -6.46 -2.62 -22.91
CA PHE A 28 -5.33 -1.74 -23.20
C PHE A 28 -4.93 -0.99 -21.94
N GLN A 29 -3.63 -0.85 -21.71
CA GLN A 29 -3.07 0.05 -20.71
C GLN A 29 -2.44 1.23 -21.43
N VAL A 30 -2.88 2.44 -21.11
CA VAL A 30 -2.31 3.67 -21.67
C VAL A 30 -1.06 4.03 -20.86
N SER A 31 0.03 4.34 -21.55
CA SER A 31 1.24 4.88 -20.93
C SER A 31 1.35 6.37 -21.23
N ASP A 32 1.70 7.17 -20.22
CA ASP A 32 2.05 8.57 -20.39
C ASP A 32 3.49 8.77 -20.92
N ARG A 33 4.24 7.67 -21.09
CA ARG A 33 5.58 7.67 -21.68
C ARG A 33 5.51 7.27 -23.14
N ALA A 34 6.27 7.97 -23.97
CA ALA A 34 6.36 7.76 -25.40
C ALA A 34 7.83 7.79 -25.85
N LEU A 35 8.05 8.04 -27.13
CA LEU A 35 9.37 8.07 -27.75
C LEU A 35 10.33 9.04 -27.04
N ARG A 36 9.84 10.20 -26.58
CA ARG A 36 10.67 11.24 -25.96
C ARG A 36 11.35 10.75 -24.68
N GLU A 37 10.65 10.00 -23.82
CA GLU A 37 11.24 9.43 -22.61
C GLU A 37 12.27 8.35 -22.95
N GLY A 38 12.03 7.57 -24.00
CA GLY A 38 12.98 6.58 -24.51
C GLY A 38 14.30 7.21 -24.95
N LEU A 39 14.23 8.33 -25.70
CA LEU A 39 15.41 9.08 -26.15
C LEU A 39 16.21 9.67 -24.98
N VAL A 40 15.53 10.13 -23.92
CA VAL A 40 16.21 10.62 -22.71
C VAL A 40 16.96 9.49 -22.00
N LEU A 41 16.33 8.31 -21.85
CA LEU A 41 16.98 7.15 -21.24
C LEU A 41 18.20 6.68 -22.05
N GLU A 42 18.08 6.64 -23.37
CA GLU A 42 19.17 6.32 -24.29
C GLU A 42 20.33 7.30 -24.14
N ALA A 43 20.05 8.61 -24.12
CA ALA A 43 21.07 9.65 -23.92
C ALA A 43 21.78 9.54 -22.57
N LEU A 44 21.10 9.01 -21.54
CA LEU A 44 21.68 8.77 -20.21
C LEU A 44 22.43 7.44 -20.11
N GLY A 45 22.53 6.66 -21.20
CA GLY A 45 23.13 5.32 -21.20
C GLY A 45 22.39 4.32 -20.32
N GLN A 46 21.13 4.61 -19.98
CA GLN A 46 20.29 3.72 -19.20
C GLN A 46 19.78 2.62 -20.13
N PRO A 47 19.90 1.33 -19.75
CA PRO A 47 19.34 0.26 -20.56
C PRO A 47 17.84 0.48 -20.72
N ALA A 48 17.31 0.17 -21.91
CA ALA A 48 15.87 0.11 -22.11
C ALA A 48 15.29 -0.78 -21.00
N PRO A 49 14.31 -0.30 -20.23
CA PRO A 49 13.74 -1.11 -19.18
C PRO A 49 13.23 -2.39 -19.83
N ALA A 50 13.71 -3.56 -19.37
CA ALA A 50 13.14 -4.84 -19.74
C ALA A 50 11.61 -4.74 -19.58
N ALA A 51 10.85 -5.48 -20.39
CA ALA A 51 9.40 -5.58 -20.26
C ALA A 51 9.06 -6.04 -18.83
N ALA A 52 8.94 -5.07 -17.94
CA ALA A 52 8.79 -5.28 -16.53
C ALA A 52 7.35 -5.70 -16.32
N GLN A 53 7.13 -6.71 -15.48
CA GLN A 53 5.76 -7.06 -15.14
C GLN A 53 5.09 -5.81 -14.53
N PRO A 54 3.79 -5.59 -14.75
CA PRO A 54 3.11 -4.41 -14.21
C PRO A 54 3.33 -4.22 -12.71
N ALA A 55 3.41 -5.32 -11.94
CA ALA A 55 3.73 -5.30 -10.51
C ALA A 55 5.13 -4.73 -10.22
N ASP A 56 6.14 -5.07 -11.02
CA ASP A 56 7.50 -4.55 -10.88
C ASP A 56 7.55 -3.04 -11.13
N LEU A 57 6.80 -2.54 -12.11
CA LEU A 57 6.71 -1.11 -12.40
C LEU A 57 6.00 -0.34 -11.29
N ARG A 58 4.86 -0.87 -10.82
CA ARG A 58 4.09 -0.28 -9.70
C ARG A 58 4.95 -0.15 -8.46
N ARG A 59 5.60 -1.25 -8.06
CA ARG A 59 6.49 -1.27 -6.91
C ARG A 59 7.65 -0.29 -7.09
N ARG A 60 8.32 -0.26 -8.24
CA ARG A 60 9.39 0.71 -8.52
C ARG A 60 8.95 2.16 -8.36
N GLN A 61 7.79 2.54 -8.90
CA GLN A 61 7.25 3.91 -8.76
C GLN A 61 6.99 4.26 -7.29
N VAL A 62 6.45 3.32 -6.51
CA VAL A 62 6.21 3.49 -5.08
C VAL A 62 7.52 3.65 -4.31
N LEU A 63 8.53 2.82 -4.57
CA LEU A 63 9.84 2.93 -3.93
C LEU A 63 10.50 4.28 -4.27
N GLN A 64 10.47 4.71 -5.54
CA GLN A 64 10.99 6.01 -5.96
C GLN A 64 10.30 7.19 -5.27
N LEU A 65 8.99 7.09 -5.03
CA LEU A 65 8.26 8.12 -4.28
C LEU A 65 8.66 8.14 -2.80
N ALA A 66 8.84 6.96 -2.20
CA ALA A 66 9.20 6.81 -0.80
C ALA A 66 10.66 7.22 -0.51
N GLU A 67 11.60 6.91 -1.40
CA GLU A 67 13.04 7.25 -1.27
C GLU A 67 13.30 8.75 -1.17
N ARG A 68 12.40 9.59 -1.67
CA ARG A 68 12.47 11.06 -1.53
C ARG A 68 12.27 11.54 -0.10
N THR A 69 11.96 10.64 0.85
CA THR A 69 11.65 10.97 2.24
C THR A 69 12.74 10.41 3.17
N GLU A 70 13.78 11.22 3.38
CA GLU A 70 14.91 10.87 4.24
C GLU A 70 14.45 10.65 5.70
N GLY A 71 15.00 9.61 6.36
CA GLY A 71 14.77 9.33 7.78
C GLY A 71 13.58 8.45 8.15
N VAL A 72 12.60 8.26 7.26
CA VAL A 72 11.42 7.39 7.50
C VAL A 72 11.43 6.10 6.66
N TRP A 73 12.36 5.98 5.72
CA TRP A 73 12.44 4.86 4.79
C TRP A 73 12.56 3.49 5.48
N ARG A 74 13.49 3.35 6.43
CA ARG A 74 13.71 2.09 7.16
C ARG A 74 12.46 1.68 7.95
N HIS A 75 11.80 2.64 8.58
CA HIS A 75 10.53 2.41 9.28
C HIS A 75 9.43 1.97 8.30
N GLY A 76 9.28 2.64 7.16
CA GLY A 76 8.34 2.26 6.10
C GLY A 76 8.55 0.83 5.60
N GLN A 77 9.80 0.43 5.36
CA GLN A 77 10.13 -0.94 4.95
C GLN A 77 9.79 -1.98 6.02
N GLN A 78 10.11 -1.69 7.29
CA GLN A 78 9.79 -2.57 8.41
C GLN A 78 8.27 -2.70 8.58
N THR A 79 7.55 -1.58 8.57
CA THR A 79 6.08 -1.56 8.66
C THR A 79 5.44 -2.30 7.50
N ALA A 80 5.96 -2.17 6.27
CA ALA A 80 5.50 -2.94 5.11
C ALA A 80 5.72 -4.45 5.30
N ARG A 81 6.91 -4.87 5.77
CA ARG A 81 7.20 -6.27 6.06
C ARG A 81 6.22 -6.84 7.08
N LEU A 82 6.00 -6.13 8.19
CA LEU A 82 5.07 -6.56 9.23
C LEU A 82 3.61 -6.56 8.76
N ALA A 83 3.20 -5.57 7.95
CA ALA A 83 1.86 -5.48 7.41
C ALA A 83 1.55 -6.65 6.46
N LEU A 84 2.48 -6.97 5.57
CA LEU A 84 2.36 -8.13 4.68
C LEU A 84 2.35 -9.44 5.47
N ARG A 85 3.22 -9.58 6.48
CA ARG A 85 3.22 -10.76 7.34
C ARG A 85 1.89 -10.93 8.08
N LEU A 86 1.32 -9.84 8.61
CA LEU A 86 0.01 -9.85 9.23
C LEU A 86 -1.10 -10.22 8.26
N PHE A 87 -1.06 -9.71 7.03
CA PHE A 87 -2.01 -10.07 5.96
C PHE A 87 -1.97 -11.58 5.71
N ASP A 88 -0.79 -12.13 5.45
CA ASP A 88 -0.61 -13.55 5.13
C ASP A 88 -1.07 -14.45 6.29
N LEU A 89 -0.72 -14.08 7.53
CA LEU A 89 -1.10 -14.81 8.74
C LEU A 89 -2.58 -14.69 9.11
N THR A 90 -3.32 -13.75 8.53
CA THR A 90 -4.73 -13.49 8.87
C THR A 90 -5.66 -13.61 7.66
N THR A 91 -5.22 -14.27 6.59
CA THR A 91 -6.03 -14.48 5.36
C THR A 91 -7.38 -15.12 5.64
N SER A 92 -7.44 -16.10 6.55
CA SER A 92 -8.71 -16.75 6.95
C SER A 92 -9.67 -15.83 7.74
N VAL A 93 -9.20 -14.65 8.17
CA VAL A 93 -9.99 -13.64 8.89
C VAL A 93 -10.51 -12.58 7.94
N HIS A 94 -9.66 -12.06 7.05
CA HIS A 94 -10.02 -10.93 6.19
C HIS A 94 -10.55 -11.33 4.81
N GLY A 95 -10.13 -12.48 4.27
CA GLY A 95 -10.58 -12.99 2.97
C GLY A 95 -10.25 -12.11 1.77
N LEU A 96 -9.11 -11.41 1.80
CA LEU A 96 -8.64 -10.51 0.73
C LEU A 96 -7.57 -11.22 -0.10
N GLY A 97 -7.36 -10.78 -1.34
CA GLY A 97 -6.43 -11.42 -2.27
C GLY A 97 -5.15 -10.63 -2.54
N GLU A 98 -4.41 -11.06 -3.55
CA GLU A 98 -3.10 -10.50 -3.93
C GLU A 98 -3.15 -9.00 -4.25
N ARG A 99 -4.24 -8.51 -4.85
CA ARG A 99 -4.38 -7.10 -5.19
C ARG A 99 -4.45 -6.22 -3.93
N GLU A 100 -5.20 -6.64 -2.91
CA GLU A 100 -5.27 -5.92 -1.65
C GLU A 100 -3.97 -6.03 -0.85
N ARG A 101 -3.28 -7.16 -0.95
CA ARG A 101 -1.95 -7.37 -0.38
C ARG A 101 -0.95 -6.36 -0.96
N GLU A 102 -0.97 -6.18 -2.27
CA GLU A 102 -0.16 -5.19 -2.98
C GLU A 102 -0.48 -3.76 -2.53
N TRP A 103 -1.78 -3.39 -2.46
CA TRP A 103 -2.18 -2.07 -1.97
C TRP A 103 -1.74 -1.82 -0.52
N LEU A 104 -1.73 -2.85 0.32
CA LEU A 104 -1.25 -2.76 1.70
C LEU A 104 0.26 -2.49 1.75
N GLU A 105 1.06 -3.21 0.95
CA GLU A 105 2.51 -2.97 0.85
C GLU A 105 2.79 -1.51 0.50
N TYR A 106 2.15 -1.01 -0.56
CA TYR A 106 2.41 0.34 -1.05
C TYR A 106 1.94 1.41 -0.08
N ALA A 107 0.79 1.21 0.56
CA ALA A 107 0.33 2.12 1.60
C ALA A 107 1.28 2.13 2.81
N ALA A 108 1.84 0.97 3.18
CA ALA A 108 2.81 0.85 4.26
C ALA A 108 4.16 1.49 3.92
N LEU A 109 4.64 1.40 2.68
CA LEU A 109 5.85 2.11 2.25
C LEU A 109 5.65 3.64 2.24
N LEU A 110 4.43 4.11 1.98
CA LEU A 110 4.13 5.52 1.75
C LEU A 110 3.45 6.24 2.94
N HIS A 111 3.10 5.56 4.03
CA HIS A 111 2.26 6.13 5.10
C HIS A 111 2.85 7.39 5.76
N ASP A 112 4.18 7.47 5.78
CA ASP A 112 4.95 8.49 6.48
C ASP A 112 5.57 9.54 5.56
N ILE A 113 5.37 9.46 4.24
CA ILE A 113 5.98 10.40 3.29
C ILE A 113 5.55 11.86 3.54
N GLY A 114 4.41 12.06 4.21
CA GLY A 114 3.94 13.39 4.58
C GLY A 114 4.83 14.12 5.59
N TYR A 115 5.79 13.44 6.21
CA TYR A 115 6.77 14.05 7.12
C TYR A 115 7.67 15.08 6.43
N VAL A 116 7.89 14.99 5.12
CA VAL A 116 8.63 16.00 4.35
C VAL A 116 7.95 17.36 4.33
N ILE A 117 6.62 17.39 4.53
CA ILE A 117 5.86 18.64 4.62
C ILE A 117 5.84 19.13 6.07
N GLN A 118 5.38 18.29 6.99
CA GLN A 118 5.39 18.61 8.43
C GLN A 118 5.06 17.39 9.28
N TYR A 119 5.55 17.38 10.52
CA TYR A 119 5.25 16.35 11.51
C TYR A 119 3.75 16.27 11.87
N ARG A 120 3.13 17.43 12.09
CA ARG A 120 1.71 17.50 12.45
C ARG A 120 0.85 17.14 11.25
N ASN A 121 -0.12 16.26 11.42
CA ASN A 121 -1.01 15.82 10.33
C ASN A 121 -0.27 15.17 9.14
N HIS A 122 0.93 14.60 9.29
CA HIS A 122 1.66 13.97 8.18
C HIS A 122 0.80 12.95 7.40
N HIS A 123 -0.08 12.20 8.07
CA HIS A 123 -1.01 11.25 7.41
C HIS A 123 -1.95 11.94 6.40
N LYS A 124 -2.30 13.21 6.61
CA LYS A 124 -3.07 14.00 5.64
C LYS A 124 -2.22 14.43 4.45
N HIS A 125 -0.95 14.72 4.70
CA HIS A 125 0.03 15.08 3.68
C HIS A 125 0.47 13.88 2.86
N ALA A 126 0.59 12.70 3.47
CA ALA A 126 0.80 11.45 2.76
C ALA A 126 -0.34 11.21 1.76
N TYR A 127 -1.60 11.36 2.18
CA TYR A 127 -2.73 11.30 1.25
C TYR A 127 -2.59 12.29 0.08
N TYR A 128 -2.27 13.54 0.37
CA TYR A 128 -2.08 14.58 -0.64
C TYR A 128 -0.94 14.21 -1.62
N LEU A 129 0.21 13.81 -1.12
CA LEU A 129 1.38 13.46 -1.93
C LEU A 129 1.09 12.23 -2.80
N ILE A 130 0.49 11.16 -2.25
CA ILE A 130 0.16 9.94 -3.01
C ILE A 130 -0.86 10.25 -4.11
N THR A 131 -1.92 11.01 -3.81
CA THR A 131 -2.98 11.34 -4.78
C THR A 131 -2.54 12.31 -5.87
N ASN A 132 -1.39 12.98 -5.73
CA ASN A 132 -0.85 13.92 -6.72
C ASN A 132 0.50 13.45 -7.29
N ALA A 133 0.96 12.25 -6.95
CA ALA A 133 2.17 11.67 -7.51
C ALA A 133 1.92 11.09 -8.90
N SER A 134 2.95 11.13 -9.76
CA SER A 134 2.97 10.45 -11.06
C SER A 134 3.18 8.94 -10.87
N LEU A 135 2.08 8.23 -10.59
CA LEU A 135 2.01 6.78 -10.42
C LEU A 135 1.38 6.14 -11.65
N ASP A 136 2.00 6.31 -12.82
CA ASP A 136 1.45 5.95 -14.13
C ASP A 136 1.11 4.46 -14.29
N ALA A 137 1.66 3.58 -13.44
CA ALA A 137 1.36 2.14 -13.45
C ALA A 137 0.09 1.78 -12.65
N PHE A 138 -0.64 2.78 -12.14
CA PHE A 138 -1.83 2.62 -11.31
C PHE A 138 -3.04 3.31 -11.93
N ASP A 139 -4.20 2.67 -11.79
CA ASP A 139 -5.46 3.36 -12.08
C ASP A 139 -5.76 4.39 -10.98
N ARG A 140 -6.46 5.47 -11.34
CA ARG A 140 -6.81 6.54 -10.38
C ARG A 140 -7.53 6.01 -9.13
N ARG A 141 -8.37 4.99 -9.28
CA ARG A 141 -9.09 4.35 -8.17
C ARG A 141 -8.13 3.63 -7.21
N GLU A 142 -7.07 3.01 -7.73
CA GLU A 142 -6.07 2.32 -6.91
C GLU A 142 -5.23 3.33 -6.12
N ILE A 143 -4.85 4.44 -6.76
CA ILE A 143 -4.16 5.56 -6.08
C ILE A 143 -4.99 6.05 -4.90
N GLU A 144 -6.31 6.26 -5.07
CA GLU A 144 -7.19 6.67 -3.98
C GLU A 144 -7.27 5.62 -2.85
N ILE A 145 -7.32 4.32 -3.19
CA ILE A 145 -7.33 3.24 -2.19
C ILE A 145 -6.03 3.26 -1.38
N VAL A 146 -4.86 3.23 -2.04
CA VAL A 146 -3.54 3.25 -1.40
C VAL A 146 -3.39 4.51 -0.54
N ALA A 147 -3.75 5.67 -1.06
CA ALA A 147 -3.69 6.93 -0.35
C ALA A 147 -4.59 6.93 0.90
N HIS A 148 -5.80 6.37 0.82
CA HIS A 148 -6.68 6.26 1.96
C HIS A 148 -6.16 5.29 3.02
N VAL A 149 -5.62 4.13 2.62
CA VAL A 149 -5.00 3.19 3.57
C VAL A 149 -3.85 3.87 4.31
N ALA A 150 -2.96 4.54 3.57
CA ALA A 150 -1.87 5.35 4.13
C ALA A 150 -2.39 6.45 5.07
N ARG A 151 -3.45 7.19 4.69
CA ARG A 151 -4.05 8.25 5.52
C ARG A 151 -4.57 7.74 6.86
N TYR A 152 -5.17 6.55 6.86
CA TYR A 152 -5.87 6.01 8.02
C TYR A 152 -5.00 5.09 8.89
N HIS A 153 -3.69 5.01 8.61
CA HIS A 153 -2.70 4.37 9.49
C HIS A 153 -2.66 5.01 10.90
N ARG A 154 -3.15 6.25 11.06
CA ARG A 154 -3.33 6.90 12.36
C ARG A 154 -4.55 7.81 12.40
N GLY A 155 -4.85 8.33 13.58
CA GLY A 155 -5.97 9.26 13.77
C GLY A 155 -7.34 8.58 13.68
N PRO A 156 -8.39 9.34 13.29
CA PRO A 156 -9.76 8.83 13.21
C PRO A 156 -9.91 7.67 12.23
N THR A 157 -10.86 6.78 12.50
CA THR A 157 -11.17 5.67 11.60
C THR A 157 -11.89 6.14 10.32
N PRO A 158 -11.76 5.41 9.19
CA PRO A 158 -12.43 5.74 7.94
C PRO A 158 -13.95 5.84 8.11
N LYS A 159 -14.51 7.01 7.80
CA LYS A 159 -15.95 7.30 7.85
C LYS A 159 -16.34 8.11 6.62
N ALA A 160 -17.18 7.54 5.76
CA ALA A 160 -17.55 8.14 4.46
C ALA A 160 -18.12 9.57 4.61
N HIS A 161 -19.01 9.80 5.57
CA HIS A 161 -19.61 11.13 5.83
C HIS A 161 -18.60 12.21 6.26
N ARG A 162 -17.37 11.85 6.63
CA ARG A 162 -16.32 12.82 7.04
C ARG A 162 -15.31 13.11 5.93
N HIS A 163 -15.38 12.41 4.80
CA HIS A 163 -14.39 12.53 3.74
C HIS A 163 -15.04 12.32 2.37
N PRO A 164 -15.33 13.39 1.61
CA PRO A 164 -15.98 13.28 0.31
C PRO A 164 -15.28 12.32 -0.66
N SER A 165 -13.95 12.34 -0.73
CA SER A 165 -13.22 11.41 -1.61
C SER A 165 -13.35 9.94 -1.21
N LEU A 166 -13.57 9.64 0.08
CA LEU A 166 -13.87 8.28 0.54
C LEU A 166 -15.33 7.90 0.20
N ALA A 167 -16.24 8.86 0.20
CA ALA A 167 -17.66 8.63 -0.05
C ALA A 167 -17.96 8.24 -1.49
N VAL A 168 -17.17 8.74 -2.44
CA VAL A 168 -17.29 8.42 -3.88
C VAL A 168 -16.85 6.98 -4.20
N LEU A 169 -16.06 6.34 -3.34
CA LEU A 169 -15.63 4.96 -3.54
C LEU A 169 -16.75 3.96 -3.29
N GLU A 170 -16.75 2.86 -4.03
CA GLU A 170 -17.72 1.78 -3.91
C GLU A 170 -17.74 1.15 -2.49
N PRO A 171 -18.86 0.56 -2.05
CA PRO A 171 -18.96 -0.06 -0.73
C PRO A 171 -17.86 -1.09 -0.43
N TRP A 172 -17.47 -1.89 -1.43
CA TRP A 172 -16.41 -2.89 -1.29
C TRP A 172 -15.04 -2.23 -1.11
N GLN A 173 -14.73 -1.16 -1.86
CA GLN A 173 -13.49 -0.41 -1.73
C GLN A 173 -13.36 0.22 -0.33
N ARG A 174 -14.45 0.80 0.18
CA ARG A 174 -14.50 1.35 1.54
C ARG A 174 -14.35 0.27 2.62
N ARG A 175 -14.80 -0.96 2.36
CA ARG A 175 -14.58 -2.11 3.25
C ARG A 175 -13.11 -2.52 3.22
N THR A 176 -12.53 -2.67 2.03
CA THR A 176 -11.10 -2.98 1.84
C THR A 176 -10.22 -1.96 2.54
N ILE A 177 -10.44 -0.66 2.36
CA ILE A 177 -9.69 0.41 3.04
C ILE A 177 -9.74 0.25 4.56
N ARG A 178 -10.90 -0.08 5.14
CA ARG A 178 -11.03 -0.30 6.59
C ARG A 178 -10.22 -1.52 7.07
N GLN A 179 -10.25 -2.61 6.31
CA GLN A 179 -9.50 -3.83 6.63
C GLN A 179 -7.99 -3.61 6.52
N LEU A 180 -7.53 -3.01 5.41
CA LEU A 180 -6.12 -2.73 5.18
C LEU A 180 -5.57 -1.68 6.17
N ALA A 181 -6.32 -0.61 6.46
CA ALA A 181 -5.90 0.36 7.47
C ALA A 181 -5.83 -0.26 8.87
N ALA A 182 -6.64 -1.28 9.16
CA ALA A 182 -6.56 -1.99 10.44
C ALA A 182 -5.30 -2.86 10.56
N LEU A 183 -4.89 -3.51 9.47
CA LEU A 183 -3.62 -4.23 9.39
C LEU A 183 -2.44 -3.27 9.51
N LEU A 184 -2.45 -2.18 8.72
CA LEU A 184 -1.38 -1.19 8.73
C LEU A 184 -1.20 -0.52 10.10
N ARG A 185 -2.29 -0.15 10.78
CA ARG A 185 -2.24 0.39 12.15
C ARG A 185 -1.58 -0.54 13.15
N LEU A 186 -1.80 -1.84 13.00
CA LEU A 186 -1.22 -2.85 13.87
C LEU A 186 0.26 -3.07 13.54
N ALA A 187 0.62 -3.10 12.25
CA ALA A 187 2.00 -3.19 11.79
C ALA A 187 2.86 -2.00 12.24
N ASP A 188 2.36 -0.77 12.02
CA ASP A 188 3.01 0.48 12.45
C ASP A 188 3.19 0.52 13.98
N ALA A 189 2.21 0.03 14.74
CA ALA A 189 2.34 -0.08 16.20
C ALA A 189 3.43 -1.07 16.63
N LEU A 190 3.66 -2.14 15.85
CA LEU A 190 4.70 -3.13 16.11
C LEU A 190 6.10 -2.64 15.73
N ASP A 191 6.24 -1.47 15.10
CA ASP A 191 7.51 -0.77 14.92
C ASP A 191 7.48 0.64 15.56
N ARG A 192 6.78 0.78 16.69
CA ARG A 192 6.51 2.06 17.36
C ARG A 192 7.75 2.91 17.63
N THR A 193 8.88 2.26 17.94
CA THR A 193 10.17 2.90 18.25
C THR A 193 11.01 3.21 17.02
N HIS A 194 10.58 2.75 15.82
CA HIS A 194 11.30 2.81 14.56
C HIS A 194 12.66 2.09 14.61
N ALA A 195 12.88 1.26 15.63
CA ALA A 195 14.12 0.51 15.84
C ALA A 195 14.12 -0.85 15.13
N SER A 196 13.03 -1.23 14.45
CA SER A 196 12.89 -2.49 13.72
C SER A 196 13.16 -3.72 14.59
N ARG A 197 12.67 -3.70 15.83
CA ARG A 197 12.95 -4.74 16.84
C ARG A 197 12.21 -6.05 16.60
N VAL A 198 11.01 -6.00 16.03
CA VAL A 198 10.23 -7.22 15.76
C VAL A 198 10.86 -7.97 14.61
N ASP A 199 11.39 -9.17 14.86
CA ASP A 199 12.05 -10.00 13.87
C ASP A 199 10.99 -10.76 13.04
N GLU A 200 10.02 -11.42 13.69
CA GLU A 200 9.01 -12.27 13.04
C GLU A 200 7.68 -12.26 13.81
N LEU A 201 6.58 -12.63 13.12
CA LEU A 201 5.26 -12.82 13.69
C LEU A 201 4.76 -14.25 13.46
N PHE A 202 4.08 -14.79 14.47
CA PHE A 202 3.28 -16.00 14.36
C PHE A 202 1.85 -15.71 14.78
N CYS A 203 0.90 -16.44 14.18
CA CYS A 203 -0.51 -16.23 14.43
C CYS A 203 -1.19 -17.57 14.70
N ALA A 204 -1.93 -17.63 15.81
CA ALA A 204 -2.86 -18.71 16.08
C ALA A 204 -4.29 -18.17 16.08
N ILE A 205 -5.11 -18.69 15.17
CA ILE A 205 -6.51 -18.31 15.02
C ILE A 205 -7.39 -19.44 15.55
N ARG A 206 -8.26 -19.14 16.53
CA ARG A 206 -9.24 -20.09 17.07
C ARG A 206 -10.59 -19.40 17.28
N LYS A 207 -11.59 -19.80 16.49
CA LYS A 207 -12.92 -19.15 16.48
C LYS A 207 -12.74 -17.62 16.27
N LYS A 208 -13.32 -16.79 17.13
CA LYS A 208 -13.18 -15.32 17.11
C LYS A 208 -11.98 -14.80 17.93
N ARG A 209 -10.88 -15.55 18.00
CA ARG A 209 -9.67 -15.13 18.73
C ARG A 209 -8.45 -15.26 17.83
N VAL A 210 -7.74 -14.15 17.68
CA VAL A 210 -6.46 -14.03 16.99
C VAL A 210 -5.39 -13.81 18.05
N THR A 211 -4.44 -14.73 18.15
CA THR A 211 -3.29 -14.61 19.06
C THR A 211 -2.06 -14.39 18.22
N LEU A 212 -1.46 -13.20 18.33
CA LEU A 212 -0.20 -12.86 17.70
C LEU A 212 0.93 -13.05 18.70
N GLU A 213 1.93 -13.79 18.26
CA GLU A 213 3.18 -14.00 18.96
C GLU A 213 4.28 -13.26 18.21
N VAL A 214 4.92 -12.34 18.92
CA VAL A 214 5.92 -11.41 18.39
C VAL A 214 7.29 -11.96 18.78
N LEU A 215 8.06 -12.39 17.79
CA LEU A 215 9.43 -12.84 17.99
C LEU A 215 10.37 -11.64 17.87
N SER A 216 11.24 -11.49 18.86
CA SER A 216 12.27 -10.47 18.87
C SER A 216 13.43 -10.89 19.77
N ARG A 217 14.65 -10.58 19.34
CA ARG A 217 15.87 -10.63 20.17
C ARG A 217 15.94 -9.56 21.25
N TRP A 218 15.08 -8.55 21.17
CA TRP A 218 15.07 -7.39 22.05
C TRP A 218 13.79 -7.37 22.88
N ASP A 219 13.78 -6.54 23.94
CA ASP A 219 12.54 -6.18 24.59
C ASP A 219 11.65 -5.37 23.63
N VAL A 220 10.42 -5.86 23.44
CA VAL A 220 9.39 -5.25 22.58
C VAL A 220 8.17 -4.82 23.41
N GLY A 221 8.36 -4.54 24.71
CA GLY A 221 7.29 -4.09 25.59
C GLY A 221 6.51 -2.88 25.07
N LEU A 222 7.21 -1.88 24.54
CA LEU A 222 6.61 -0.66 23.98
C LEU A 222 5.81 -0.94 22.70
N GLU A 223 6.33 -1.77 21.81
CA GLU A 223 5.66 -2.22 20.59
C GLU A 223 4.40 -3.03 20.93
N LEU A 224 4.47 -3.92 21.92
CA LEU A 224 3.32 -4.69 22.39
C LEU A 224 2.25 -3.82 23.03
N GLU A 225 2.63 -2.82 23.82
CA GLU A 225 1.69 -1.85 24.40
C GLU A 225 0.98 -1.05 23.30
N ALA A 226 1.74 -0.46 22.38
CA ALA A 226 1.19 0.28 21.25
C ALA A 226 0.29 -0.60 20.38
N ALA A 227 0.70 -1.85 20.12
CA ALA A 227 -0.09 -2.81 19.34
C ALA A 227 -1.39 -3.20 20.04
N ARG A 228 -1.42 -3.30 21.39
CA ARG A 228 -2.66 -3.55 22.14
C ARG A 228 -3.62 -2.37 22.04
N GLU A 229 -3.11 -1.14 22.08
CA GLU A 229 -3.93 0.06 21.95
C GLU A 229 -4.49 0.19 20.51
N ARG A 230 -3.62 0.20 19.51
CA ARG A 230 -4.00 0.43 18.10
C ARG A 230 -4.70 -0.78 17.49
N GLY A 231 -4.38 -1.99 17.95
CA GLY A 231 -5.02 -3.25 17.55
C GLY A 231 -6.49 -3.38 17.96
N ARG A 232 -7.02 -2.48 18.80
CA ARG A 232 -8.48 -2.40 19.04
C ARG A 232 -9.26 -2.15 17.75
N TYR A 233 -8.69 -1.41 16.80
CA TYR A 233 -9.33 -1.19 15.51
C TYR A 233 -9.35 -2.48 14.66
N PHE A 234 -8.27 -3.26 14.66
CA PHE A 234 -8.22 -4.59 14.06
C PHE A 234 -9.30 -5.51 14.65
N ALA A 235 -9.35 -5.62 15.99
CA ALA A 235 -10.34 -6.42 16.70
C ALA A 235 -11.78 -6.03 16.31
N LYS A 236 -12.05 -4.73 16.19
CA LYS A 236 -13.36 -4.20 15.79
C LYS A 236 -13.70 -4.49 14.33
N VAL A 237 -12.76 -4.28 13.40
CA VAL A 237 -13.00 -4.44 11.96
C VAL A 237 -13.24 -5.90 11.59
N PHE A 238 -12.54 -6.82 12.24
CA PHE A 238 -12.61 -8.25 11.98
C PHE A 238 -13.48 -9.03 12.98
N ASP A 239 -14.21 -8.33 13.86
CA ASP A 239 -15.08 -8.92 14.88
C ASP A 239 -14.40 -10.07 15.66
N CYS A 240 -13.21 -9.80 16.18
CA CYS A 240 -12.40 -10.80 16.88
C CYS A 240 -11.74 -10.23 18.15
N ARG A 241 -11.30 -11.12 19.03
CA ARG A 241 -10.44 -10.78 20.19
C ARG A 241 -8.98 -10.92 19.77
N LEU A 242 -8.23 -9.82 19.80
CA LEU A 242 -6.80 -9.80 19.57
C LEU A 242 -6.03 -10.00 20.89
N ARG A 243 -5.11 -10.96 20.94
CA ARG A 243 -4.14 -11.15 22.02
C ARG A 243 -2.72 -11.01 21.46
N LEU A 244 -1.86 -10.32 22.20
CA LEU A 244 -0.48 -10.03 21.83
C LEU A 244 0.45 -10.45 22.97
N ARG A 245 1.48 -11.24 22.63
CA ARG A 245 2.54 -11.65 23.55
C ARG A 245 3.88 -11.71 22.81
N GLN A 246 4.96 -11.51 23.55
CA GLN A 246 6.31 -11.82 23.06
C GLN A 246 6.50 -13.34 23.10
N GLY A 247 7.03 -13.90 22.02
CA GLY A 247 7.48 -15.29 21.98
C GLY A 247 8.89 -15.40 22.57
N LEU A 248 9.21 -16.55 23.16
CA LEU A 248 10.59 -16.85 23.53
C LEU A 248 11.37 -17.18 22.25
N GLU A 249 12.61 -16.72 22.14
CA GLU A 249 13.51 -17.25 21.11
C GLU A 249 13.48 -18.78 21.20
N THR A 250 13.12 -19.43 20.09
CA THR A 250 13.39 -20.86 19.97
C THR A 250 14.90 -20.92 19.89
N ALA A 251 15.56 -21.17 21.03
CA ALA A 251 16.98 -21.45 21.08
C ALA A 251 17.25 -22.51 20.02
N SER A 252 18.02 -22.15 19.00
CA SER A 252 18.43 -23.04 17.94
C SER A 252 19.05 -24.29 18.58
N LEU A 253 18.37 -25.43 18.44
CA LEU A 253 18.96 -26.76 18.60
C LEU A 253 19.80 -27.08 17.36
#